data_AF-A0A7S2EIP5-F1
#
_entry.id   AF-A0A7S2EIP5-F1
#
_cell.length_a   1.000
_cell.length_b   1.000
_cell.length_c   1.000
_cell.angle_alpha   90.00
_cell.angle_beta   90.00
_cell.angle_gamma   90.00
#
_symmetry.space_group_name_H-M   'P 1'
#
loop_
_entity.id
_entity.type
_entity.pdbx_description
1 polymer ?
#
loop_
_entity_poly.entity_id
_entity_poly.type
_entity_poly.pdbx_seq_one_letter_code
_entity_poly.pdbx_strand_id
1 'polypeptide(L)'
;AENITAVVNCTLDAPCPLDDLVEYCRVPVRDECGAQILPYLSGAAEFIDAHMSGRRRRKENLAETGNKGGKQEEQLMIGSVLVHCEMGISRSTTVVLAYLIKYQALSLDE
;
A
#
# COMPACT_ATOMS: atom_id res chain seq x y z
N ALA A 1 6.63 -6.99 12.09
CA ALA A 1 6.53 -6.73 10.63
C ALA A 1 5.64 -7.75 9.90
N GLU A 2 4.99 -8.69 10.60
CA GLU A 2 4.42 -9.91 10.00
C GLU A 2 3.08 -9.74 9.24
N ASN A 3 2.65 -8.51 8.95
CA ASN A 3 1.40 -8.28 8.21
C ASN A 3 1.50 -7.13 7.19
N ILE A 4 2.71 -6.74 6.80
CA ILE A 4 2.89 -5.79 5.68
C ILE A 4 2.60 -6.56 4.40
N THR A 5 1.56 -6.13 3.69
CA THR A 5 1.10 -6.75 2.44
C THR A 5 1.48 -5.93 1.21
N ALA A 6 1.86 -4.66 1.42
CA ALA A 6 2.24 -3.73 0.36
C ALA A 6 3.24 -2.69 0.86
N VAL A 7 4.03 -2.15 -0.06
CA VAL A 7 5.03 -1.12 0.22
C VAL A 7 4.92 0.01 -0.81
N VAL A 8 4.89 1.25 -0.35
CA VAL A 8 5.13 2.42 -1.18
C VAL A 8 6.57 2.88 -0.96
N ASN A 9 7.39 2.77 -2.01
CA ASN A 9 8.81 3.14 -2.00
C ASN A 9 9.00 4.50 -2.69
N CYS A 10 9.19 5.54 -1.89
CA CYS A 10 9.36 6.93 -2.36
C CYS A 10 10.82 7.29 -2.66
N THR A 11 11.58 6.36 -3.23
CA THR A 11 12.98 6.57 -3.65
C THR A 11 13.13 6.34 -5.16
N LEU A 12 14.19 6.89 -5.74
CA LEU A 12 14.53 6.65 -7.13
C LEU A 12 14.94 5.20 -7.36
N ASP A 13 15.79 4.66 -6.48
CA ASP A 13 16.63 3.50 -6.76
C ASP A 13 16.85 2.58 -5.55
N ALA A 14 16.31 2.89 -4.36
CA ALA A 14 16.41 1.95 -3.24
C ALA A 14 15.69 0.63 -3.61
N PRO A 15 16.27 -0.53 -3.27
CA PRO A 15 15.78 -1.83 -3.72
C PRO A 15 14.40 -2.17 -3.13
N CYS A 16 13.71 -3.12 -3.76
CA CYS A 16 12.48 -3.74 -3.29
C CYS A 16 12.77 -5.19 -2.89
N PRO A 17 13.40 -5.45 -1.72
CA PRO A 17 13.97 -6.77 -1.40
C PRO A 17 12.95 -7.87 -1.12
N LEU A 18 11.66 -7.54 -1.07
CA LEU A 18 10.56 -8.45 -0.76
C LEU A 18 9.55 -8.52 -1.92
N ASP A 19 9.98 -8.24 -3.15
CA ASP A 19 9.12 -8.16 -4.34
C ASP A 19 8.30 -9.42 -4.62
N ASP A 20 8.80 -10.60 -4.21
CA ASP A 20 8.06 -11.87 -4.28
C ASP A 20 6.99 -12.03 -3.19
N LEU A 21 7.03 -11.23 -2.11
CA LEU A 21 6.18 -11.39 -0.92
C LEU A 21 5.19 -10.25 -0.71
N VAL A 22 5.51 -9.04 -1.18
CA VAL A 22 4.67 -7.84 -1.03
C VAL A 22 4.58 -7.07 -2.34
N GLU A 23 3.45 -6.44 -2.57
CA GLU A 23 3.28 -5.57 -3.73
C GLU A 23 3.97 -4.22 -3.51
N TYR A 24 4.62 -3.70 -4.55
CA TYR A 24 5.31 -2.42 -4.50
C TYR A 24 4.65 -1.37 -5.38
N CYS A 25 4.51 -0.16 -4.85
CA CYS A 25 4.28 1.06 -5.61
C CYS A 25 5.52 1.95 -5.48
N ARG A 26 6.15 2.32 -6.59
CA ARG A 26 7.29 3.24 -6.58
C ARG A 26 6.85 4.66 -6.87
N VAL A 27 7.28 5.60 -6.02
CA VAL A 27 7.18 7.05 -6.23
C VAL A 27 8.61 7.58 -6.43
N PRO A 28 9.14 7.56 -7.68
CA PRO A 28 10.53 7.87 -7.96
C PRO A 28 10.79 9.38 -7.90
N VAL A 29 11.01 9.90 -6.69
CA VAL A 29 11.20 11.33 -6.44
C VAL A 29 12.42 11.61 -5.55
N ARG A 30 13.17 12.65 -5.91
CA ARG A 30 14.27 13.19 -5.09
C ARG A 30 13.71 14.05 -3.96
N ASP A 31 14.45 14.14 -2.87
CA ASP A 31 14.12 15.00 -1.75
C ASP A 31 14.77 16.38 -1.93
N GLU A 32 14.31 17.11 -2.94
CA GLU A 32 14.91 18.38 -3.34
C GLU A 32 13.84 19.40 -3.75
N CYS A 33 14.19 20.67 -3.64
CA CYS A 33 13.33 21.75 -4.09
C CYS A 33 13.06 21.64 -5.59
N GLY A 34 11.79 21.68 -6.00
CA GLY A 34 11.38 21.59 -7.40
C GLY A 34 11.13 20.17 -7.91
N ALA A 35 11.37 19.12 -7.12
CA ALA A 35 11.01 17.76 -7.50
C ALA A 35 9.48 17.62 -7.69
N GLN A 36 9.06 16.95 -8.77
CA GLN A 36 7.64 16.80 -9.10
C GLN A 36 7.02 15.58 -8.42
N ILE A 37 6.53 15.75 -7.19
CA ILE A 37 5.83 14.68 -6.45
C ILE A 37 4.34 14.58 -6.79
N LEU A 38 3.70 15.72 -7.13
CA LEU A 38 2.25 15.81 -7.36
C LEU A 38 1.68 14.77 -8.33
N PRO A 39 2.32 14.47 -9.48
CA PRO A 39 1.78 13.48 -10.44
C PRO A 39 1.60 12.08 -9.85
N TYR A 40 2.32 11.74 -8.79
CA TYR A 40 2.29 10.41 -8.17
C TYR A 40 1.27 10.28 -7.05
N LEU A 41 0.82 11.39 -6.44
CA LEU A 41 0.07 11.36 -5.19
C LEU A 41 -1.27 10.63 -5.32
N SER A 42 -2.02 10.86 -6.41
CA SER A 42 -3.32 10.21 -6.60
C SER A 42 -3.19 8.69 -6.69
N GLY A 43 -2.25 8.20 -7.51
CA GLY A 43 -2.04 6.77 -7.70
C GLY A 43 -1.45 6.08 -6.47
N ALA A 44 -0.54 6.75 -5.75
CA ALA A 44 0.00 6.21 -4.50
C ALA A 44 -1.08 6.12 -3.40
N ALA A 45 -1.95 7.13 -3.28
CA ALA A 45 -3.07 7.10 -2.34
C ALA A 45 -4.09 6.00 -2.69
N GLU A 46 -4.41 5.81 -3.98
CA GLU A 46 -5.26 4.72 -4.47
C GLU A 46 -4.66 3.34 -4.16
N PHE A 47 -3.34 3.20 -4.33
CA PHE A 47 -2.64 1.97 -3.99
C PHE A 47 -2.72 1.64 -2.50
N ILE A 48 -2.59 2.64 -1.62
CA ILE A 48 -2.74 2.48 -0.18
C ILE A 48 -4.18 2.04 0.14
N ASP A 49 -5.18 2.77 -0.35
CA ASP A 49 -6.61 2.48 -0.10
C ASP A 49 -6.97 1.05 -0.53
N ALA A 50 -6.58 0.63 -1.74
CA ALA A 50 -6.86 -0.71 -2.27
C ALA A 50 -6.32 -1.87 -1.41
N HIS A 51 -5.24 -1.64 -0.65
CA HIS A 51 -4.67 -2.64 0.27
C HIS A 51 -5.29 -2.57 1.67
N MET A 52 -5.81 -1.41 2.06
CA MET A 52 -6.48 -1.18 3.34
C MET A 52 -7.97 -1.59 3.31
N SER A 53 -8.65 -1.52 2.16
CA SER A 53 -10.10 -1.80 2.06
C SER A 53 -10.50 -3.29 2.07
N GLY A 54 -9.55 -4.20 2.35
CA GLY A 54 -9.80 -5.63 2.48
C GLY A 54 -9.92 -6.36 1.13
N ARG A 55 -8.91 -7.16 0.77
CA ARG A 55 -8.98 -8.03 -0.41
C ARG A 55 -9.70 -9.32 -0.04
N ARG A 56 -10.72 -9.71 -0.81
CA ARG A 56 -11.19 -11.11 -0.84
C ARG A 56 -10.03 -11.94 -1.38
N ARG A 57 -9.27 -12.60 -0.51
CA ARG A 57 -8.22 -13.54 -0.93
C ARG A 57 -8.95 -14.70 -1.62
N ARG A 58 -9.01 -14.68 -2.95
CA ARG A 58 -9.51 -15.81 -3.73
C ARG A 58 -8.60 -16.97 -3.35
N LYS A 59 -9.13 -17.94 -2.60
CA LYS A 59 -8.46 -19.23 -2.44
C LYS A 59 -8.06 -19.67 -3.84
N GLU A 60 -6.77 -19.72 -4.13
CA GLU A 60 -6.26 -20.44 -5.28
C GLU A 60 -6.69 -21.88 -5.08
N ASN A 61 -7.71 -22.27 -5.84
CA ASN A 61 -8.23 -23.61 -5.84
C ASN A 61 -7.17 -24.51 -6.49
N LEU A 62 -6.35 -25.16 -5.67
CA LEU A 62 -5.90 -26.50 -6.04
C LEU A 62 -6.97 -27.48 -5.55
N ALA A 63 -7.75 -27.95 -6.53
CA ALA A 63 -8.52 -29.20 -6.56
C ALA A 63 -7.94 -30.28 -5.62
N GLU A 64 -8.65 -31.17 -4.94
CA GLU A 64 -9.97 -31.82 -5.07
C GLU A 64 -10.08 -32.60 -3.74
N THR A 65 -11.19 -32.72 -3.03
CA THR A 65 -12.28 -33.67 -3.30
C THR A 65 -13.21 -33.60 -2.07
N GLY A 66 -14.52 -33.50 -2.28
CA GLY A 66 -15.51 -34.11 -1.39
C GLY A 66 -15.87 -33.45 -0.05
N ASN A 67 -17.09 -32.91 -0.02
CA ASN A 67 -18.10 -33.06 1.04
C ASN A 67 -18.20 -32.02 2.20
N LYS A 68 -19.40 -31.40 2.24
CA LYS A 68 -20.21 -30.82 3.34
C LYS A 68 -19.77 -29.51 4.03
N GLY A 69 -20.49 -28.44 3.69
CA GLY A 69 -21.55 -27.95 4.59
C GLY A 69 -21.17 -27.02 5.75
N GLY A 70 -19.97 -26.49 5.82
CA GLY A 70 -19.66 -25.35 6.70
C GLY A 70 -19.99 -24.03 6.01
N LYS A 71 -20.73 -23.12 6.68
CA LYS A 71 -20.71 -21.69 6.31
C LYS A 71 -19.25 -21.25 6.46
N GLN A 72 -18.49 -21.18 5.36
CA GLN A 72 -17.12 -20.67 5.40
C GLN A 72 -17.24 -19.17 5.69
N GLU A 73 -16.91 -18.75 6.91
CA GLU A 73 -16.73 -17.34 7.24
C GLU A 73 -15.53 -16.83 6.45
N GLU A 74 -15.81 -16.07 5.38
CA GLU A 74 -14.82 -15.39 4.58
C GLU A 74 -14.23 -14.25 5.41
N GLN A 75 -13.10 -14.50 6.08
CA GLN A 75 -12.40 -13.46 6.83
C GLN A 75 -11.87 -12.40 5.87
N LEU A 76 -12.45 -11.21 5.95
CA LEU A 76 -11.94 -10.01 5.32
C LEU A 76 -10.63 -9.62 6.02
N MET A 77 -9.49 -9.95 5.42
CA MET A 77 -8.18 -9.54 5.92
C MET A 77 -7.88 -8.12 5.43
N ILE A 78 -7.83 -7.18 6.36
CA ILE A 78 -7.31 -5.83 6.13
C ILE A 78 -5.78 -5.95 6.07
N GLY A 79 -5.19 -5.54 4.94
CA GLY A 79 -3.74 -5.51 4.78
C GLY A 79 -3.09 -4.36 5.55
N SER A 80 -1.76 -4.31 5.53
CA SER A 80 -1.00 -3.17 6.04
C SER A 80 -0.04 -2.69 4.95
N VAL A 81 0.09 -1.37 4.83
CA VAL A 81 0.96 -0.73 3.84
C VAL A 81 2.10 0.01 4.55
N LEU A 82 3.34 -0.31 4.20
CA LEU A 82 4.51 0.44 4.63
C LEU A 82 4.82 1.53 3.60
N VAL A 83 4.81 2.79 3.99
CA VAL A 83 5.24 3.92 3.14
C VAL A 83 6.60 4.38 3.64
N HIS A 84 7.62 4.37 2.79
CA HIS A 84 8.96 4.79 3.18
C HIS A 84 9.65 5.66 2.13
N CYS A 85 10.63 6.43 2.59
CA CYS A 85 11.65 7.08 1.77
C CYS A 85 13.02 6.79 2.39
N GLU A 86 14.05 7.58 2.09
CA GLU A 86 15.39 7.36 2.67
C GLU A 86 15.38 7.56 4.20
N MET A 87 14.96 8.74 4.66
CA MET A 87 15.01 9.12 6.08
C MET A 87 13.65 9.05 6.78
N GLY A 88 12.57 8.79 6.04
CA GLY A 88 11.21 8.73 6.58
C GLY A 88 10.63 10.09 7.01
N ILE A 89 11.11 11.21 6.46
CA ILE A 89 10.76 12.56 6.95
C ILE A 89 9.88 13.33 5.94
N SER A 90 10.30 13.40 4.68
CA SER A 90 9.73 14.31 3.67
C SER A 90 8.80 13.55 2.71
N ARG A 91 9.38 12.91 1.68
CA ARG A 91 8.64 12.26 0.57
C ARG A 91 7.59 11.24 1.01
N SER A 92 7.94 10.35 1.94
CA SER A 92 7.01 9.34 2.48
C SER A 92 5.85 9.99 3.21
N THR A 93 6.14 11.00 4.03
CA THR A 93 5.14 11.76 4.78
C THR A 93 4.20 12.50 3.85
N THR A 94 4.71 13.11 2.78
CA THR A 94 3.87 13.77 1.76
C THR A 94 2.89 12.79 1.09
N VAL A 95 3.32 11.56 0.81
CA VAL A 95 2.42 10.52 0.26
C VAL A 95 1.36 10.11 1.29
N VAL A 96 1.73 9.93 2.55
CA VAL A 96 0.79 9.62 3.64
C VAL A 96 -0.25 10.74 3.80
N LEU A 97 0.19 12.01 3.81
CA LEU A 97 -0.70 13.17 3.87
C LEU A 97 -1.69 13.18 2.70
N ALA A 98 -1.23 12.92 1.48
CA ALA A 98 -2.12 12.85 0.32
C ALA A 98 -3.20 11.75 0.46
N TYR A 99 -2.85 10.59 1.02
CA TYR A 99 -3.81 9.54 1.33
C TYR A 99 -4.81 9.98 2.40
N LEU A 100 -4.34 10.57 3.50
CA LEU A 100 -5.19 11.07 4.58
C LEU A 100 -6.20 12.11 4.08
N ILE A 101 -5.76 13.05 3.24
CA ILE A 101 -6.63 14.07 2.66
C ILE A 101 -7.67 13.43 1.73
N LYS A 102 -7.23 12.53 0.84
CA LYS A 102 -8.10 11.96 -0.20
C LYS A 102 -9.12 10.95 0.36
N TYR A 103 -8.73 10.13 1.33
CA TYR A 103 -9.52 8.96 1.76
C TYR A 103 -9.95 8.99 3.23
N GLN A 104 -9.37 9.84 4.06
CA GLN A 104 -9.71 9.92 5.50
C GLN A 104 -10.43 11.23 5.87
N ALA A 105 -10.84 12.02 4.88
CA ALA A 105 -11.54 13.29 5.05
C ALA A 105 -10.81 14.30 5.95
N LEU A 106 -9.48 14.20 6.04
CA LEU A 106 -8.64 15.17 6.73
C LEU A 106 -8.32 16.35 5.79
N SER A 107 -8.18 17.54 6.36
CA SER A 107 -7.68 18.72 5.63
C SER A 107 -6.17 18.82 5.76
N LEU A 108 -5.54 19.67 4.96
CA LEU A 108 -4.10 19.93 5.08
C LEU A 108 -3.73 20.71 6.37
N ASP A 109 -4.70 21.44 6.94
CA ASP A 109 -4.48 22.33 8.09
C ASP A 109 -4.66 21.64 9.45
N GLU A 110 -5.00 20.34 9.46
CA GLU A 110 -5.16 19.50 10.67
C GLU A 110 -3.83 18.89 11.15
#